data_AF-A0A8T5H2V8-F1
#
_entry.id   AF-A0A8T5H2V8-F1
#
_cell.length_a   1.000
_cell.length_b   1.000
_cell.length_c   1.000
_cell.angle_alpha   90.00
_cell.angle_beta   90.00
_cell.angle_gamma   90.00
#
_symmetry.space_group_name_H-M   'P 1'
#
loop_
_entity.id
_entity.type
_entity.pdbx_description
1 polymer ?
#
loop_
_entity_poly.entity_id
_entity_poly.type
_entity_poly.pdbx_seq_one_letter_code
_entity_poly.pdbx_strand_id
1 'polypeptide(L)'
;MDRRTFLMGGLVALVFGMDEQTPNSSEIPVSEITSPWTFMNHIKPSYENVEDIRARCIEIGPLISHSPNDPLIHLQEQGSRNRLMRFVQDSGRTLVTDPQLIQVTAQLYGTPLDYLVGQAFTEYASGARNFLHETISELPLQDLTFTLGDSDYAGKAFITNGVHMVHEFTYLISTDGNEERITITRLKENRGHGSVRDNENNYFIALVAGEGSLNAPFSETLHLATRDVFRDYVTEVGSTVAYLADETFVEAAAAEIAQQYVKQQSIPGGEEHVLAAFENMVNAGPIYRHVPEARELIQDRGLHAVTNMYLQNPEEFMSLLSS
;
A
#
# COMPACT_ATOMS: atom_id res chain seq x y z
N MET A 1 -14.60 23.46 -19.21
CA MET A 1 -14.96 22.20 -18.52
C MET A 1 -15.08 22.54 -17.04
N ASP A 2 -16.19 22.18 -16.38
CA ASP A 2 -16.34 22.41 -14.94
C ASP A 2 -15.36 21.51 -14.15
N ARG A 3 -14.82 22.02 -13.03
CA ARG A 3 -13.87 21.32 -12.16
C ARG A 3 -14.43 19.97 -11.72
N ARG A 4 -15.73 19.89 -11.44
CA ARG A 4 -16.38 18.62 -11.08
C ARG A 4 -16.34 17.60 -12.21
N THR A 5 -16.60 18.03 -13.44
CA THR A 5 -16.54 17.15 -14.64
C THR A 5 -15.11 16.66 -14.90
N PHE A 6 -14.12 17.53 -14.69
CA PHE A 6 -12.70 17.17 -14.83
C PHE A 6 -12.27 16.12 -13.79
N LEU A 7 -12.58 16.33 -12.52
CA LEU A 7 -12.25 15.40 -11.44
C LEU A 7 -12.96 14.05 -11.62
N MET A 8 -14.22 14.08 -12.04
CA MET A 8 -14.95 12.85 -12.32
C MET A 8 -14.36 12.10 -13.51
N GLY A 9 -13.91 12.79 -14.55
CA GLY A 9 -13.22 12.16 -15.68
C GLY A 9 -11.90 11.49 -15.27
N GLY A 10 -11.11 12.14 -14.41
CA GLY A 10 -9.86 11.57 -13.89
C GLY A 10 -10.05 10.40 -12.93
N LEU A 11 -11.07 10.44 -12.06
CA LEU A 11 -11.42 9.31 -11.19
C LEU A 11 -12.02 8.15 -11.95
N VAL A 12 -12.81 8.43 -12.99
CA VAL A 12 -13.27 7.39 -13.90
C VAL A 12 -12.09 6.79 -14.65
N ALA A 13 -11.14 7.59 -15.14
CA ALA A 13 -9.91 7.08 -15.74
C ALA A 13 -9.09 6.18 -14.79
N LEU A 14 -9.05 6.53 -13.50
CA LEU A 14 -8.34 5.79 -12.46
C LEU A 14 -9.00 4.44 -12.13
N VAL A 15 -10.33 4.41 -12.03
CA VAL A 15 -11.09 3.22 -11.61
C VAL A 15 -11.46 2.33 -12.79
N PHE A 16 -11.64 2.91 -13.98
CA PHE A 16 -12.20 2.25 -15.17
C PHE A 16 -11.23 2.22 -16.38
N GLY A 17 -10.13 2.99 -16.35
CA GLY A 17 -9.26 3.22 -17.50
C GLY A 17 -9.78 4.33 -18.44
N MET A 18 -8.88 5.02 -19.17
CA MET A 18 -9.29 5.90 -20.27
C MET A 18 -9.39 5.10 -21.57
N ASP A 19 -10.55 5.10 -22.23
CA ASP A 19 -10.59 4.80 -23.66
C ASP A 19 -9.87 5.94 -24.40
N GLU A 20 -8.80 5.60 -25.14
CA GLU A 20 -8.19 6.50 -26.12
C GLU A 20 -9.12 6.70 -27.33
N GLN A 21 -10.30 7.27 -27.12
CA GLN A 21 -11.05 7.94 -28.16
C GLN A 21 -11.70 9.17 -27.58
N THR A 22 -11.04 10.32 -27.71
CA THR A 22 -11.72 11.61 -27.72
C THR A 22 -12.91 11.56 -28.67
N PRO A 23 -14.16 11.72 -28.22
CA PRO A 23 -15.27 11.92 -29.13
C PRO A 23 -15.38 13.42 -29.39
N ASN A 24 -15.06 13.82 -30.62
CA ASN A 24 -15.75 14.97 -31.18
C ASN A 24 -17.25 14.67 -31.12
N SER A 25 -17.97 15.47 -30.35
CA SER A 25 -19.41 15.79 -30.46
C SER A 25 -20.43 14.65 -30.62
N SER A 26 -21.47 14.75 -29.77
CA SER A 26 -22.85 14.27 -29.94
C SER A 26 -23.07 12.74 -29.94
N GLU A 27 -23.82 12.32 -28.91
CA GLU A 27 -24.56 11.05 -28.76
C GLU A 27 -23.72 9.81 -28.38
N ILE A 28 -23.82 9.42 -27.10
CA ILE A 28 -23.36 8.12 -26.59
C ILE A 28 -24.55 7.14 -26.70
N PRO A 29 -24.49 6.11 -27.55
CA PRO A 29 -25.46 5.01 -27.50
C PRO A 29 -25.08 4.09 -26.34
N VAL A 30 -26.03 3.88 -25.43
CA VAL A 30 -25.94 2.89 -24.35
C VAL A 30 -26.16 1.50 -24.96
N SER A 31 -25.13 0.93 -25.55
CA SER A 31 -25.10 -0.51 -25.85
C SER A 31 -23.67 -0.95 -26.11
N GLU A 32 -23.23 -1.95 -25.33
CA GLU A 32 -21.91 -2.59 -25.39
C GLU A 32 -20.80 -1.91 -24.58
N ILE A 33 -20.97 -1.88 -23.24
CA ILE A 33 -19.83 -1.93 -22.32
C ILE A 33 -19.18 -3.30 -22.53
N THR A 34 -18.25 -3.37 -23.47
CA THR A 34 -17.34 -4.50 -23.59
C THR A 34 -16.39 -4.43 -22.39
N SER A 35 -16.53 -5.40 -21.48
CA SER A 35 -15.63 -5.74 -20.38
C SER A 35 -14.30 -4.94 -20.34
N PRO A 36 -14.11 -4.00 -19.39
CA PRO A 36 -12.91 -3.16 -19.26
C PRO A 36 -11.62 -3.93 -18.89
N TRP A 37 -11.70 -5.25 -18.68
CA TRP A 37 -10.61 -6.10 -18.19
C TRP A 37 -9.41 -6.27 -19.13
N THR A 38 -9.50 -5.83 -20.39
CA THR A 38 -8.42 -6.04 -21.36
C THR A 38 -7.36 -4.92 -21.36
N PHE A 39 -7.69 -3.68 -21.03
CA PHE A 39 -6.75 -2.56 -21.23
C PHE A 39 -5.73 -2.40 -20.09
N MET A 40 -6.13 -2.64 -18.83
CA MET A 40 -5.24 -2.48 -17.66
C MET A 40 -4.14 -3.56 -17.55
N ASN A 41 -4.22 -4.63 -18.37
CA ASN A 41 -3.16 -5.63 -18.47
C ASN A 41 -2.02 -5.23 -19.44
N HIS A 42 -2.14 -4.11 -20.18
CA HIS A 42 -1.25 -3.80 -21.30
C HIS A 42 -0.15 -2.77 -21.05
N ILE A 43 -0.09 -2.10 -19.89
CA ILE A 43 1.11 -1.32 -19.51
C ILE A 43 1.78 -1.99 -18.31
N LYS A 44 2.41 -3.14 -18.57
CA LYS A 44 3.45 -3.69 -17.69
C LYS A 44 4.78 -3.09 -18.09
N PRO A 45 5.36 -2.13 -17.35
CA PRO A 45 6.80 -2.06 -17.32
C PRO A 45 7.26 -3.26 -16.47
N SER A 46 7.58 -4.39 -17.10
CA SER A 46 8.37 -5.42 -16.43
C SER A 46 9.76 -4.84 -16.22
N TYR A 47 10.03 -4.31 -15.02
CA TYR A 47 11.37 -3.87 -14.68
C TYR A 47 12.22 -5.10 -14.37
N GLU A 48 13.29 -5.30 -15.14
CA GLU A 48 14.17 -6.46 -14.99
C GLU A 48 15.36 -6.17 -14.06
N ASN A 49 15.67 -4.89 -13.80
CA ASN A 49 16.81 -4.46 -12.96
C ASN A 49 16.52 -3.14 -12.21
N VAL A 50 17.43 -2.77 -11.31
CA VAL A 50 17.31 -1.61 -10.39
C VAL A 50 17.61 -0.31 -11.11
N GLU A 51 18.51 -0.33 -12.08
CA GLU A 51 18.92 0.81 -12.90
C GLU A 51 17.75 1.37 -13.70
N ASP A 52 16.91 0.50 -14.26
CA ASP A 52 15.70 0.87 -14.99
C ASP A 52 14.67 1.54 -14.08
N ILE A 53 14.54 1.08 -12.82
CA ILE A 53 13.65 1.70 -11.83
C ILE A 53 14.18 3.08 -11.48
N ARG A 54 15.47 3.20 -11.14
CA ARG A 54 16.10 4.49 -10.80
C ARG A 54 16.00 5.51 -11.95
N ALA A 55 16.00 5.05 -13.20
CA ALA A 55 15.89 5.93 -14.37
C ALA A 55 14.45 6.34 -14.72
N ARG A 56 13.46 5.51 -14.40
CA ARG A 56 12.06 5.68 -14.87
C ARG A 56 11.04 5.93 -13.77
N CYS A 57 11.42 5.73 -12.51
CA CYS A 57 10.58 5.94 -11.35
C CYS A 57 11.03 7.17 -10.56
N ILE A 58 10.09 7.74 -9.81
CA ILE A 58 10.33 8.85 -8.88
C ILE A 58 10.62 8.31 -7.49
N GLU A 59 11.56 8.92 -6.78
CA GLU A 59 11.81 8.60 -5.38
C GLU A 59 10.67 9.18 -4.52
N ILE A 60 9.95 8.32 -3.79
CA ILE A 60 8.72 8.69 -3.06
C ILE A 60 8.80 8.42 -1.56
N GLY A 61 10.00 8.40 -1.00
CA GLY A 61 10.21 8.21 0.43
C GLY A 61 11.68 8.41 0.76
N PRO A 62 12.05 8.51 2.04
CA PRO A 62 13.45 8.59 2.42
C PRO A 62 14.14 7.23 2.28
N LEU A 63 15.47 7.26 2.33
CA LEU A 63 16.27 6.06 2.53
C LEU A 63 16.06 5.56 3.96
N ILE A 64 15.50 4.36 4.10
CA ILE A 64 15.24 3.70 5.37
C ILE A 64 16.42 2.81 5.70
N SER A 65 16.97 2.87 6.90
CA SER A 65 18.09 1.99 7.32
C SER A 65 17.68 1.11 8.49
N HIS A 66 17.46 -0.17 8.24
CA HIS A 66 17.08 -1.12 9.28
C HIS A 66 18.28 -1.58 10.10
N SER A 67 18.04 -1.91 11.37
CA SER A 67 19.01 -2.65 12.16
C SER A 67 19.20 -4.04 11.55
N PRO A 68 20.45 -4.52 11.38
CA PRO A 68 20.71 -5.92 10.99
C PRO A 68 20.07 -6.94 11.93
N ASN A 69 19.77 -6.54 13.17
CA ASN A 69 19.17 -7.38 14.19
C ASN A 69 17.63 -7.28 14.24
N ASP A 70 17.01 -6.56 13.30
CA ASP A 70 15.55 -6.46 13.23
C ASP A 70 14.95 -7.82 12.84
N PRO A 71 14.07 -8.42 13.66
CA PRO A 71 13.45 -9.71 13.38
C PRO A 71 12.72 -9.78 12.04
N LEU A 72 12.18 -8.66 11.54
CA LEU A 72 11.48 -8.60 10.25
C LEU A 72 12.43 -8.71 9.04
N ILE A 73 13.71 -8.36 9.24
CA ILE A 73 14.74 -8.40 8.21
C ILE A 73 15.33 -9.80 8.07
N HIS A 74 15.28 -10.64 9.12
CA HIS A 74 15.92 -11.96 9.15
C HIS A 74 15.41 -12.93 8.05
N LEU A 75 14.12 -12.93 7.74
CA LEU A 75 13.56 -13.75 6.66
C LEU A 75 14.01 -13.28 5.26
N GLN A 76 14.23 -11.98 5.10
CA GLN A 76 14.68 -11.40 3.84
C GLN A 76 16.19 -11.58 3.65
N GLU A 77 16.95 -11.57 4.75
CA GLU A 77 18.39 -11.82 4.81
C GLU A 77 18.75 -13.19 4.21
N GLN A 78 18.03 -14.27 4.56
CA GLN A 78 18.37 -15.63 4.12
C GLN A 78 18.48 -15.75 2.58
N GLY A 79 17.54 -15.14 1.85
CA GLY A 79 17.58 -15.12 0.39
C GLY A 79 18.75 -14.29 -0.17
N SER A 80 19.11 -13.18 0.48
CA SER A 80 20.25 -12.34 0.11
C SER A 80 21.59 -13.00 0.44
N ARG A 81 21.70 -13.68 1.59
CA ARG A 81 22.88 -14.46 2.00
C ARG A 81 23.15 -15.60 1.02
N ASN A 82 22.12 -16.31 0.56
CA ASN A 82 22.29 -17.33 -0.48
C ASN A 82 22.85 -16.77 -1.79
N ARG A 83 22.41 -15.57 -2.21
CA ARG A 83 22.97 -14.88 -3.38
C ARG A 83 24.41 -14.48 -3.17
N LEU A 84 24.77 -13.96 -1.99
CA LEU A 84 26.14 -13.64 -1.63
C LEU A 84 27.03 -14.90 -1.70
N MET A 85 26.59 -16.02 -1.12
CA MET A 85 27.36 -17.26 -1.14
C MET A 85 27.62 -17.75 -2.58
N ARG A 86 26.63 -17.68 -3.46
CA ARG A 86 26.81 -17.99 -4.90
C ARG A 86 27.82 -17.06 -5.56
N PHE A 87 27.69 -15.75 -5.35
CA PHE A 87 28.61 -14.76 -5.91
C PHE A 87 30.07 -15.03 -5.52
N VAL A 88 30.33 -15.33 -4.25
CA VAL A 88 31.68 -15.67 -3.77
C VAL A 88 32.20 -16.95 -4.45
N GLN A 89 31.36 -18.00 -4.52
CA GLN A 89 31.70 -19.27 -5.17
C GLN A 89 32.02 -19.09 -6.66
N ASP A 90 31.16 -18.37 -7.39
CA ASP A 90 31.32 -18.11 -8.83
C ASP A 90 32.56 -17.26 -9.12
N SER A 91 32.98 -16.42 -8.16
CA SER A 91 34.21 -15.63 -8.23
C SER A 91 35.49 -16.42 -7.92
N GLY A 92 35.37 -17.71 -7.57
CA GLY A 92 36.50 -18.58 -7.22
C GLY A 92 37.16 -18.23 -5.87
N ARG A 93 36.48 -17.45 -5.02
CA ARG A 93 37.00 -17.00 -3.72
C ARG A 93 36.62 -17.98 -2.61
N THR A 94 37.43 -18.05 -1.56
CA THR A 94 37.10 -18.83 -0.37
C THR A 94 36.71 -17.90 0.77
N LEU A 95 35.52 -18.08 1.33
CA LEU A 95 35.11 -17.39 2.56
C LEU A 95 35.91 -17.95 3.75
N VAL A 96 36.56 -17.06 4.48
CA VAL A 96 37.35 -17.39 5.68
C VAL A 96 36.48 -17.30 6.93
N THR A 97 35.50 -16.40 6.95
CA THR A 97 34.54 -16.23 8.03
C THR A 97 33.12 -16.20 7.51
N ASP A 98 32.16 -16.45 8.39
CA ASP A 98 30.75 -16.20 8.09
C ASP A 98 30.55 -14.72 7.72
N PRO A 99 29.79 -14.42 6.65
CA PRO A 99 29.42 -13.05 6.31
C PRO A 99 28.71 -12.36 7.47
N GLN A 100 29.16 -11.16 7.81
CA GLN A 100 28.51 -10.32 8.81
C GLN A 100 27.64 -9.27 8.11
N LEU A 101 26.33 -9.31 8.35
CA LEU A 101 25.43 -8.26 7.86
C LEU A 101 25.69 -6.98 8.67
N ILE A 102 26.10 -5.91 8.00
CA ILE A 102 26.45 -4.65 8.67
C ILE A 102 25.36 -3.59 8.54
N GLN A 103 24.59 -3.62 7.45
CA GLN A 103 23.54 -2.65 7.20
C GLN A 103 22.50 -3.21 6.24
N VAL A 104 21.25 -2.83 6.46
CA VAL A 104 20.18 -2.99 5.47
C VAL A 104 19.56 -1.64 5.21
N THR A 105 19.51 -1.23 3.95
CA THR A 105 18.80 -0.03 3.51
C THR A 105 17.65 -0.39 2.58
N ALA A 106 16.61 0.43 2.57
CA ALA A 106 15.49 0.31 1.67
C ALA A 106 15.12 1.69 1.12
N GLN A 107 14.86 1.77 -0.19
CA GLN A 107 14.40 2.98 -0.87
C GLN A 107 13.12 2.68 -1.64
N LEU A 108 12.15 3.59 -1.54
CA LEU A 108 10.89 3.51 -2.26
C LEU A 108 10.93 4.32 -3.55
N TYR A 109 10.43 3.71 -4.61
CA TYR A 109 10.27 4.32 -5.91
C TYR A 109 8.83 4.15 -6.39
N GLY A 110 8.22 5.24 -6.82
CA GLY A 110 6.90 5.27 -7.43
C GLY A 110 7.01 5.28 -8.95
N THR A 111 6.24 4.46 -9.64
CA THR A 111 6.04 4.66 -11.08
C THR A 111 5.19 5.91 -11.27
N PRO A 112 5.64 6.91 -12.05
CA PRO A 112 4.89 8.14 -12.25
C PRO A 112 3.50 7.84 -12.80
N LEU A 113 2.51 8.56 -12.27
CA LEU A 113 1.15 8.54 -12.78
C LEU A 113 0.94 9.75 -13.70
N ASP A 114 0.06 9.63 -14.68
CA ASP A 114 -0.35 10.78 -15.50
C ASP A 114 -0.84 11.92 -14.59
N TYR A 115 -0.43 13.15 -14.91
CA TYR A 115 -0.68 14.31 -14.05
C TYR A 115 -2.17 14.56 -13.81
N LEU A 116 -3.02 14.39 -14.83
CA LEU A 116 -4.45 14.68 -14.71
C LEU A 116 -5.14 13.62 -13.85
N VAL A 117 -4.81 12.35 -14.09
CA VAL A 117 -5.31 11.22 -13.28
C VAL A 117 -4.83 11.36 -11.84
N GLY A 118 -3.56 11.68 -11.66
CA GLY A 118 -2.94 11.86 -10.36
C GLY A 118 -3.52 13.03 -9.56
N GLN A 119 -3.84 14.15 -10.22
CA GLN A 119 -4.46 15.29 -9.54
C GLN A 119 -5.87 14.91 -9.04
N ALA A 120 -6.65 14.23 -9.88
CA ALA A 120 -7.98 13.76 -9.49
C ALA A 120 -7.92 12.78 -8.31
N PHE A 121 -6.96 11.86 -8.31
CA PHE A 121 -6.77 10.93 -7.20
C PHE A 121 -6.33 11.64 -5.92
N THR A 122 -5.43 12.63 -6.03
CA THR A 122 -4.97 13.42 -4.88
C THR A 122 -6.14 14.18 -4.24
N GLU A 123 -7.00 14.79 -5.05
CA GLU A 123 -8.20 15.49 -4.56
C GLU A 123 -9.19 14.51 -3.90
N TYR A 124 -9.40 13.33 -4.50
CA TYR A 124 -10.23 12.28 -3.93
C TYR A 124 -9.68 11.78 -2.59
N ALA A 125 -8.40 11.43 -2.52
CA ALA A 125 -7.75 10.90 -1.32
C ALA A 125 -7.74 11.94 -0.18
N SER A 126 -7.52 13.20 -0.51
CA SER A 126 -7.60 14.30 0.47
C SER A 126 -9.02 14.47 1.02
N GLY A 127 -10.04 14.39 0.15
CA GLY A 127 -11.43 14.43 0.58
C GLY A 127 -11.83 13.19 1.39
N ALA A 128 -11.36 12.01 1.01
CA ALA A 128 -11.58 10.75 1.71
C ALA A 128 -11.00 10.79 3.13
N ARG A 129 -9.78 11.30 3.31
CA ARG A 129 -9.16 11.49 4.63
C ARG A 129 -9.97 12.44 5.51
N ASN A 130 -10.48 13.53 4.95
CA ASN A 130 -11.33 14.46 5.71
C ASN A 130 -12.66 13.81 6.08
N PHE A 131 -13.28 13.09 5.14
CA PHE A 131 -14.51 12.34 5.40
C PHE A 131 -14.32 11.28 6.49
N LEU A 132 -13.19 10.56 6.48
CA LEU A 132 -12.83 9.61 7.54
C LEU A 132 -12.77 10.30 8.91
N HIS A 133 -12.13 11.48 8.99
CA HIS A 133 -12.03 12.24 10.23
C HIS A 133 -13.40 12.70 10.75
N GLU A 134 -14.28 13.14 9.84
CA GLU A 134 -15.66 13.54 10.17
C GLU A 134 -16.52 12.34 10.60
N THR A 135 -16.25 11.17 10.03
CA THR A 135 -17.02 9.94 10.26
C THR A 135 -16.58 9.19 11.51
N ILE A 136 -15.29 9.24 11.89
CA ILE A 136 -14.77 8.59 13.09
C ILE A 136 -13.79 9.54 13.79
N SER A 137 -14.35 10.44 14.60
CA SER A 137 -13.61 11.50 15.31
C SER A 137 -12.59 10.98 16.34
N GLU A 138 -12.76 9.75 16.81
CA GLU A 138 -11.95 9.12 17.84
C GLU A 138 -10.59 8.61 17.32
N LEU A 139 -10.42 8.52 16.00
CA LEU A 139 -9.18 8.09 15.39
C LEU A 139 -8.08 9.16 15.55
N PRO A 140 -6.88 8.79 16.05
CA PRO A 140 -5.75 9.71 16.14
C PRO A 140 -5.10 9.89 14.77
N LEU A 141 -5.81 10.54 13.85
CA LEU A 141 -5.33 10.75 12.49
C LEU A 141 -4.14 11.70 12.47
N GLN A 142 -3.06 11.26 11.83
CA GLN A 142 -1.94 12.13 11.49
C GLN A 142 -2.36 13.14 10.42
N ASP A 143 -1.63 14.25 10.34
CA ASP A 143 -1.76 15.18 9.21
C ASP A 143 -1.06 14.57 8.01
N LEU A 144 -1.84 14.06 7.06
CA LEU A 144 -1.36 13.39 5.86
C LEU A 144 -1.64 14.29 4.67
N THR A 145 -0.58 14.71 4.00
CA THR A 145 -0.71 15.44 2.73
C THR A 145 -0.50 14.46 1.58
N PHE A 146 -1.54 14.26 0.76
CA PHE A 146 -1.44 13.48 -0.47
C PHE A 146 -0.76 14.32 -1.55
N THR A 147 0.26 13.75 -2.19
CA THR A 147 1.07 14.43 -3.20
C THR A 147 1.35 13.52 -4.38
N LEU A 148 1.53 14.15 -5.54
CA LEU A 148 2.07 13.51 -6.72
C LEU A 148 3.59 13.56 -6.66
N GLY A 149 4.20 12.61 -5.95
CA GLY A 149 5.63 12.37 -6.04
C GLY A 149 6.50 13.61 -5.83
N ASP A 150 6.63 14.08 -4.59
CA ASP A 150 7.48 15.22 -4.24
C ASP A 150 8.65 14.78 -3.34
N SER A 151 9.73 15.55 -3.37
CA SER A 151 11.05 15.29 -2.77
C SER A 151 11.16 15.61 -1.27
N ASP A 152 10.20 16.34 -0.69
CA ASP A 152 10.14 16.55 0.76
C ASP A 152 9.26 15.46 1.36
N TYR A 153 9.78 14.54 2.17
CA TYR A 153 9.06 13.29 2.43
C TYR A 153 8.18 13.32 3.69
N ALA A 154 8.43 14.22 4.65
CA ALA A 154 7.87 14.14 6.00
C ALA A 154 6.33 14.11 6.03
N GLY A 155 5.76 13.02 6.57
CA GLY A 155 4.31 12.85 6.79
C GLY A 155 3.46 12.80 5.51
N LYS A 156 4.05 12.43 4.36
CA LYS A 156 3.37 12.46 3.06
C LYS A 156 2.76 11.13 2.65
N ALA A 157 1.68 11.22 1.89
CA ALA A 157 1.13 10.12 1.11
C ALA A 157 1.38 10.39 -0.38
N PHE A 158 1.79 9.36 -1.12
CA PHE A 158 2.23 9.46 -2.51
C PHE A 158 1.25 8.75 -3.42
N ILE A 159 0.81 9.45 -4.45
CA ILE A 159 -0.03 8.89 -5.50
C ILE A 159 0.84 8.44 -6.67
N THR A 160 0.74 7.16 -7.05
CA THR A 160 1.58 6.54 -8.09
C THR A 160 0.82 5.54 -8.95
N ASN A 161 1.44 5.06 -10.02
CA ASN A 161 0.92 3.93 -10.80
C ASN A 161 1.44 2.56 -10.31
N GLY A 162 2.32 2.54 -9.32
CA GLY A 162 2.94 1.33 -8.79
C GLY A 162 4.13 1.66 -7.90
N VAL A 163 4.50 0.73 -7.01
CA VAL A 163 5.56 0.95 -6.00
C VAL A 163 6.64 -0.12 -6.12
N HIS A 164 7.89 0.32 -6.07
CA HIS A 164 9.07 -0.53 -6.05
C HIS A 164 9.86 -0.25 -4.79
N MET A 165 10.22 -1.29 -4.07
CA MET A 165 11.12 -1.20 -2.93
C MET A 165 12.46 -1.84 -3.32
N VAL A 166 13.51 -1.03 -3.30
CA VAL A 166 14.88 -1.47 -3.54
C VAL A 166 15.53 -1.67 -2.17
N HIS A 167 15.78 -2.93 -1.81
CA HIS A 167 16.53 -3.29 -0.61
C HIS A 167 18.00 -3.49 -0.94
N GLU A 168 18.88 -2.98 -0.11
CA GLU A 168 20.32 -3.17 -0.21
C GLU A 168 20.82 -3.79 1.10
N PHE A 169 21.44 -4.97 0.99
CA PHE A 169 22.03 -5.69 2.12
C PHE A 169 23.54 -5.59 2.03
N THR A 170 24.16 -4.83 2.91
CA THR A 170 25.61 -4.69 2.94
C THR A 170 26.20 -5.69 3.94
N TYR A 171 27.07 -6.55 3.45
CA TYR A 171 27.81 -7.54 4.23
C TYR A 171 29.29 -7.16 4.31
N LEU A 172 29.89 -7.38 5.47
CA LEU A 172 31.34 -7.50 5.63
C LEU A 172 31.70 -8.98 5.47
N ILE A 173 32.59 -9.28 4.52
CA ILE A 173 33.11 -10.62 4.30
C ILE A 173 34.64 -10.63 4.46
N SER A 174 35.17 -11.76 4.92
CA SER A 174 36.61 -12.03 4.91
C SER A 174 36.88 -13.14 3.89
N THR A 175 37.72 -12.84 2.92
CA THR A 175 38.24 -13.82 1.95
C THR A 175 39.72 -14.08 2.22
N ASP A 176 40.28 -15.03 1.49
CA ASP A 176 41.69 -15.41 1.48
C ASP A 176 42.61 -14.27 0.98
N GLY A 177 42.67 -13.18 1.75
CA GLY A 177 43.59 -12.07 1.56
C GLY A 177 43.09 -10.70 2.01
N ASN A 178 41.78 -10.46 2.13
CA ASN A 178 41.22 -9.13 2.46
C ASN A 178 39.87 -9.20 3.20
N GLU A 179 39.55 -8.12 3.93
CA GLU A 179 38.18 -7.79 4.33
C GLU A 179 37.53 -6.91 3.27
N GLU A 180 36.33 -7.27 2.83
CA GLU A 180 35.61 -6.56 1.78
C GLU A 180 34.16 -6.29 2.20
N ARG A 181 33.63 -5.14 1.77
CA ARG A 181 32.20 -4.83 1.90
C ARG A 181 31.50 -5.12 0.57
N ILE A 182 30.48 -5.96 0.61
CA ILE A 182 29.66 -6.30 -0.55
C ILE A 182 28.22 -5.90 -0.28
N THR A 183 27.63 -5.13 -1.19
CA THR A 183 26.20 -4.81 -1.17
C THR A 183 25.46 -5.70 -2.14
N ILE A 184 24.47 -6.44 -1.66
CA ILE A 184 23.54 -7.22 -2.48
C ILE A 184 22.23 -6.46 -2.56
N THR A 185 21.86 -6.04 -3.77
CA THR A 185 20.58 -5.37 -4.02
C THR A 185 19.50 -6.39 -4.35
N ARG A 186 18.32 -6.21 -3.76
CA ARG A 186 17.11 -6.97 -4.03
C ARG A 186 15.99 -5.99 -4.39
N LEU A 187 15.35 -6.27 -5.51
CA LEU A 187 14.11 -5.63 -5.88
C LEU A 187 12.92 -6.38 -5.26
N LYS A 188 12.02 -5.65 -4.61
CA LYS A 188 10.67 -6.09 -4.27
C LYS A 188 9.69 -5.16 -4.97
N GLU A 189 8.99 -5.68 -5.97
CA GLU A 189 7.87 -4.97 -6.58
C GLU A 189 6.63 -5.16 -5.68
N ASN A 190 5.98 -4.07 -5.29
CA ASN A 190 4.66 -4.11 -4.67
C ASN A 190 3.68 -3.31 -5.52
N ARG A 191 2.67 -4.00 -6.07
CA ARG A 191 1.63 -3.36 -6.87
C ARG A 191 0.40 -2.98 -6.05
N GLY A 192 0.39 -3.35 -4.77
CA GLY A 192 -0.61 -2.92 -3.82
C GLY A 192 -0.25 -1.57 -3.20
N HIS A 193 -1.26 -1.01 -2.56
CA HIS A 193 -1.09 0.10 -1.63
C HIS A 193 -0.22 -0.35 -0.45
N GLY A 194 0.35 0.62 0.27
CA GLY A 194 1.00 0.28 1.51
C GLY A 194 1.57 1.47 2.25
N SER A 195 1.69 1.27 3.55
CA SER A 195 2.40 2.17 4.45
C SER A 195 3.81 1.68 4.73
N VAL A 196 4.76 2.62 4.82
CA VAL A 196 6.15 2.35 5.15
C VAL A 196 6.60 3.35 6.21
N ARG A 197 7.52 2.92 7.07
CA ARG A 197 8.09 3.73 8.15
C ARG A 197 9.59 3.89 7.96
N ASP A 198 10.09 5.09 8.22
CA ASP A 198 11.52 5.32 8.34
C ASP A 198 12.06 5.05 9.76
N ASN A 199 13.32 5.41 9.97
CA ASN A 199 14.01 5.23 11.24
C ASN A 199 13.64 6.26 12.31
N GLU A 200 13.07 7.39 11.90
CA GLU A 200 12.62 8.48 12.76
C GLU A 200 11.15 8.27 13.20
N ASN A 201 10.53 7.17 12.76
CA ASN A 201 9.12 6.88 12.92
C ASN A 201 8.20 7.81 12.12
N ASN A 202 8.69 8.43 11.04
CA ASN A 202 7.82 9.06 10.07
C ASN A 202 7.16 7.98 9.20
N TYR A 203 5.90 8.20 8.86
CA TYR A 203 5.11 7.29 8.06
C TYR A 203 4.84 7.89 6.69
N PHE A 204 4.83 7.00 5.71
CA PHE A 204 4.57 7.31 4.32
C PHE A 204 3.55 6.32 3.82
N ILE A 205 2.53 6.80 3.11
CA ILE A 205 1.58 5.94 2.40
C ILE A 205 1.92 6.02 0.93
N ALA A 206 1.93 4.90 0.23
CA ALA A 206 1.91 4.88 -1.22
C ALA A 206 0.56 4.34 -1.70
N LEU A 207 -0.18 5.16 -2.43
CA LEU A 207 -1.42 4.78 -3.08
C LEU A 207 -1.16 4.53 -4.57
N VAL A 208 -1.56 3.37 -5.04
CA VAL A 208 -1.40 2.93 -6.43
C VAL A 208 -2.71 3.09 -7.17
N ALA A 209 -2.70 3.71 -8.35
CA ALA A 209 -3.88 3.75 -9.20
C ALA A 209 -4.25 2.34 -9.70
N GLY A 210 -5.55 2.03 -9.74
CA GLY A 210 -6.08 0.74 -10.16
C GLY A 210 -7.10 0.14 -9.18
N GLU A 211 -7.20 -1.19 -9.18
CA GLU A 211 -8.13 -1.94 -8.35
C GLU A 211 -7.89 -1.65 -6.86
N GLY A 212 -8.95 -1.29 -6.13
CA GLY A 212 -8.87 -0.92 -4.72
C GLY A 212 -8.60 0.57 -4.45
N SER A 213 -8.32 1.40 -5.47
CA SER A 213 -7.99 2.82 -5.27
C SER A 213 -9.05 3.65 -4.55
N LEU A 214 -10.33 3.25 -4.62
CA LEU A 214 -11.42 3.91 -3.89
C LEU A 214 -11.40 3.56 -2.40
N ASN A 215 -10.94 2.36 -2.04
CA ASN A 215 -10.83 1.91 -0.65
C ASN A 215 -9.51 2.37 0.00
N ALA A 216 -8.44 2.41 -0.79
CA ALA A 216 -7.08 2.55 -0.28
C ALA A 216 -6.78 3.81 0.55
N PRO A 217 -7.30 5.01 0.22
CA PRO A 217 -7.14 6.17 1.09
C PRO A 217 -7.67 5.93 2.50
N PHE A 218 -8.73 5.11 2.65
CA PHE A 218 -9.30 4.76 3.94
C PHE A 218 -8.48 3.67 4.63
N SER A 219 -8.21 2.54 3.98
CA SER A 219 -7.51 1.41 4.61
C SER A 219 -6.10 1.81 5.07
N GLU A 220 -5.33 2.49 4.22
CA GLU A 220 -3.97 2.91 4.58
C GLU A 220 -3.96 3.98 5.69
N THR A 221 -4.93 4.89 5.68
CA THR A 221 -5.05 5.88 6.75
C THR A 221 -5.49 5.23 8.07
N LEU A 222 -6.37 4.23 8.01
CA LEU A 222 -6.83 3.48 9.18
C LEU A 222 -5.69 2.68 9.81
N HIS A 223 -4.86 1.97 9.02
CA HIS A 223 -3.65 1.30 9.53
C HIS A 223 -2.73 2.27 10.28
N LEU A 224 -2.55 3.49 9.76
CA LEU A 224 -1.76 4.51 10.47
C LEU A 224 -2.43 4.97 11.77
N ALA A 225 -3.75 5.10 11.78
CA ALA A 225 -4.52 5.56 12.92
C ALA A 225 -4.58 4.52 14.05
N THR A 226 -4.64 3.23 13.72
CA THR A 226 -4.77 2.13 14.69
C THR A 226 -3.42 1.55 15.14
N ARG A 227 -2.33 2.03 14.55
CA ARG A 227 -0.98 1.50 14.75
C ARG A 227 -0.59 1.26 16.20
N ASP A 228 -0.82 2.23 17.09
CA ASP A 228 -0.36 2.07 18.48
C ASP A 228 -1.10 0.93 19.18
N VAL A 229 -2.39 0.76 18.88
CA VAL A 229 -3.19 -0.38 19.34
C VAL A 229 -2.64 -1.68 18.74
N PHE A 230 -2.37 -1.72 17.44
CA PHE A 230 -1.76 -2.87 16.78
C PHE A 230 -0.41 -3.25 17.42
N ARG A 231 0.49 -2.29 17.64
CA ARG A 231 1.82 -2.52 18.23
C ARG A 231 1.72 -3.10 19.63
N ASP A 232 0.86 -2.52 20.45
CA ASP A 232 0.68 -2.95 21.83
C ASP A 232 0.10 -4.39 21.84
N TYR A 233 -0.83 -4.69 20.94
CA TYR A 233 -1.39 -6.03 20.78
C TYR A 233 -0.38 -7.05 20.22
N VAL A 234 0.52 -6.68 19.30
CA VAL A 234 1.63 -7.55 18.84
C VAL A 234 2.49 -8.01 20.01
N THR A 235 2.72 -7.14 21.00
CA THR A 235 3.52 -7.46 22.18
C THR A 235 2.83 -8.49 23.08
N GLU A 236 1.50 -8.51 23.08
CA GLU A 236 0.69 -9.40 23.90
C GLU A 236 0.48 -10.78 23.26
N VAL A 237 0.06 -10.82 21.99
CA VAL A 237 -0.40 -12.06 21.33
C VAL A 237 0.50 -12.55 20.18
N GLY A 238 1.53 -11.78 19.84
CA GLY A 238 2.42 -12.04 18.71
C GLY A 238 1.90 -11.49 17.37
N SER A 239 2.80 -11.39 16.40
CA SER A 239 2.59 -10.63 15.16
C SER A 239 1.48 -11.19 14.26
N THR A 240 1.35 -12.52 14.16
CA THR A 240 0.37 -13.13 13.25
C THR A 240 -1.08 -12.85 13.67
N VAL A 241 -1.37 -12.98 14.97
CA VAL A 241 -2.73 -12.76 15.50
C VAL A 241 -3.09 -11.27 15.44
N ALA A 242 -2.17 -10.40 15.87
CA ALA A 242 -2.38 -8.96 15.82
C ALA A 242 -2.56 -8.46 14.38
N TYR A 243 -1.79 -9.00 13.42
CA TYR A 243 -1.90 -8.60 12.01
C TYR A 243 -3.25 -9.02 11.40
N LEU A 244 -3.74 -10.22 11.73
CA LEU A 244 -5.07 -10.64 11.33
C LEU A 244 -6.16 -9.71 11.88
N ALA A 245 -6.05 -9.29 13.14
CA ALA A 245 -7.03 -8.40 13.76
C ALA A 245 -7.05 -7.02 13.11
N ASP A 246 -5.87 -6.44 12.86
CA ASP A 246 -5.75 -5.11 12.25
C ASP A 246 -6.25 -5.11 10.81
N GLU A 247 -5.81 -6.05 9.97
CA GLU A 247 -6.32 -6.21 8.60
C GLU A 247 -7.84 -6.42 8.57
N THR A 248 -8.37 -7.24 9.48
CA THR A 248 -9.81 -7.51 9.55
C THR A 248 -10.60 -6.24 9.85
N PHE A 249 -10.19 -5.47 10.85
CA PHE A 249 -10.85 -4.21 11.20
C PHE A 249 -10.70 -3.17 10.09
N VAL A 250 -9.47 -2.95 9.64
CA VAL A 250 -9.11 -1.89 8.71
C VAL A 250 -9.84 -2.08 7.37
N GLU A 251 -9.82 -3.27 6.80
CA GLU A 251 -10.44 -3.51 5.50
C GLU A 251 -11.97 -3.48 5.56
N ALA A 252 -12.57 -4.00 6.65
CA ALA A 252 -14.01 -3.93 6.85
C ALA A 252 -14.49 -2.49 7.01
N ALA A 253 -13.81 -1.69 7.84
CA ALA A 253 -14.12 -0.29 8.05
C ALA A 253 -13.86 0.55 6.78
N ALA A 254 -12.75 0.32 6.08
CA ALA A 254 -12.41 1.00 4.85
C ALA A 254 -13.47 0.78 3.77
N ALA A 255 -13.91 -0.45 3.55
CA ALA A 255 -14.93 -0.77 2.56
C ALA A 255 -16.28 -0.10 2.88
N GLU A 256 -16.69 -0.11 4.14
CA GLU A 256 -17.93 0.55 4.57
C GLU A 256 -17.86 2.07 4.37
N ILE A 257 -16.77 2.71 4.81
CA ILE A 257 -16.58 4.16 4.70
C ILE A 257 -16.45 4.57 3.23
N ALA A 258 -15.72 3.80 2.43
CA ALA A 258 -15.57 4.05 1.00
C ALA A 258 -16.94 4.01 0.31
N GLN A 259 -17.78 3.03 0.60
CA GLN A 259 -19.13 2.94 0.03
C GLN A 259 -19.97 4.18 0.39
N GLN A 260 -19.92 4.64 1.64
CA GLN A 260 -20.61 5.86 2.08
C GLN A 260 -20.06 7.10 1.35
N TYR A 261 -18.75 7.21 1.21
CA TYR A 261 -18.10 8.36 0.59
C TYR A 261 -18.36 8.45 -0.92
N VAL A 262 -18.20 7.35 -1.67
CA VAL A 262 -18.44 7.35 -3.11
C VAL A 262 -19.91 7.68 -3.45
N LYS A 263 -20.84 7.25 -2.60
CA LYS A 263 -22.25 7.61 -2.66
C LYS A 263 -22.48 9.10 -2.39
N GLN A 264 -21.89 9.64 -1.31
CA GLN A 264 -21.99 11.07 -0.97
C GLN A 264 -21.44 11.96 -2.11
N GLN A 265 -20.33 11.55 -2.73
CA GLN A 265 -19.70 12.28 -3.84
C GLN A 265 -20.42 12.06 -5.18
N SER A 266 -21.39 11.14 -5.23
CA SER A 266 -22.10 10.76 -6.46
C SER A 266 -21.14 10.28 -7.56
N ILE A 267 -20.16 9.46 -7.19
CA ILE A 267 -19.20 8.86 -8.14
C ILE A 267 -19.97 7.80 -8.97
N PRO A 268 -20.08 7.96 -10.30
CA PRO A 268 -20.76 6.97 -11.14
C PRO A 268 -20.09 5.61 -11.00
N GLY A 269 -20.88 4.55 -10.76
CA GLY A 269 -20.36 3.20 -10.57
C GLY A 269 -19.61 2.96 -9.25
N GLY A 270 -19.42 3.99 -8.42
CA GLY A 270 -18.49 3.92 -7.29
C GLY A 270 -18.85 2.85 -6.27
N GLU A 271 -20.14 2.68 -5.96
CA GLU A 271 -20.61 1.65 -5.02
C GLU A 271 -20.35 0.24 -5.58
N GLU A 272 -20.67 -0.02 -6.85
CA GLU A 272 -20.40 -1.32 -7.47
C GLU A 272 -18.90 -1.64 -7.49
N HIS A 273 -18.04 -0.64 -7.72
CA HIS A 273 -16.59 -0.82 -7.73
C HIS A 273 -16.00 -1.10 -6.35
N VAL A 274 -16.48 -0.39 -5.32
CA VAL A 274 -16.08 -0.66 -3.92
C VAL A 274 -16.46 -2.09 -3.52
N LEU A 275 -17.68 -2.52 -3.87
CA LEU A 275 -18.15 -3.88 -3.61
C LEU A 275 -17.35 -4.95 -4.37
N ALA A 276 -17.08 -4.73 -5.66
CA ALA A 276 -16.28 -5.66 -6.46
C ALA A 276 -14.84 -5.79 -5.91
N ALA A 277 -14.21 -4.68 -5.53
CA ALA A 277 -12.87 -4.69 -4.93
C ALA A 277 -12.87 -5.44 -3.58
N PHE A 278 -13.93 -5.26 -2.78
CA PHE A 278 -14.11 -6.00 -1.53
C PHE A 278 -14.24 -7.51 -1.76
N GLU A 279 -15.07 -7.94 -2.71
CA GLU A 279 -15.23 -9.35 -3.05
C GLU A 279 -13.93 -9.97 -3.55
N ASN A 280 -13.16 -9.25 -4.38
CA ASN A 280 -11.87 -9.72 -4.88
C ASN A 280 -10.84 -9.88 -3.76
N MET A 281 -10.79 -8.94 -2.81
CA MET A 281 -9.94 -9.03 -1.63
C MET A 281 -10.30 -10.24 -0.75
N VAL A 282 -11.59 -10.47 -0.46
CA VAL A 282 -12.02 -11.64 0.34
C VAL A 282 -11.58 -12.95 -0.31
N ASN A 283 -11.52 -13.01 -1.64
CA ASN A 283 -11.03 -14.17 -2.39
C ASN A 283 -9.50 -14.25 -2.50
N ALA A 284 -8.76 -13.22 -2.12
CA ALA A 284 -7.31 -13.14 -2.32
C ALA A 284 -6.51 -14.02 -1.34
N GLY A 285 -7.05 -14.36 -0.18
CA GLY A 285 -6.37 -15.24 0.75
C GLY A 285 -6.98 -15.37 2.14
N PRO A 286 -6.44 -16.29 2.96
CA PRO A 286 -6.99 -16.62 4.29
C PRO A 286 -6.89 -15.49 5.31
N ILE A 287 -6.09 -14.45 5.03
CA ILE A 287 -5.98 -13.28 5.92
C ILE A 287 -7.25 -12.44 5.93
N TYR A 288 -8.03 -12.44 4.83
CA TYR A 288 -9.25 -11.64 4.71
C TYR A 288 -10.51 -12.40 5.12
N ARG A 289 -10.37 -13.61 5.68
CA ARG A 289 -11.50 -14.51 5.94
C ARG A 289 -12.56 -13.93 6.89
N HIS A 290 -12.16 -13.08 7.84
CA HIS A 290 -13.05 -12.46 8.84
C HIS A 290 -13.57 -11.08 8.43
N VAL A 291 -13.09 -10.53 7.30
CA VAL A 291 -13.47 -9.20 6.84
C VAL A 291 -14.98 -9.10 6.52
N PRO A 292 -15.64 -10.11 5.91
CA PRO A 292 -17.10 -10.09 5.73
C PRO A 292 -17.86 -9.99 7.06
N GLU A 293 -17.52 -10.83 8.03
CA GLU A 293 -18.14 -10.87 9.36
C GLU A 293 -17.94 -9.53 10.10
N ALA A 294 -16.75 -8.95 10.00
CA ALA A 294 -16.45 -7.64 10.58
C ALA A 294 -17.28 -6.52 9.94
N ARG A 295 -17.47 -6.57 8.61
CA ARG A 295 -18.29 -5.60 7.89
C ARG A 295 -19.77 -5.72 8.28
N GLU A 296 -20.30 -6.94 8.41
CA GLU A 296 -21.65 -7.18 8.93
C GLU A 296 -21.80 -6.63 10.35
N LEU A 297 -20.83 -6.88 11.22
CA LEU A 297 -20.81 -6.34 12.58
C LEU A 297 -20.84 -4.80 12.60
N ILE A 298 -20.11 -4.14 11.69
CA ILE A 298 -20.13 -2.68 11.52
C ILE A 298 -21.51 -2.19 11.07
N GLN A 299 -22.16 -2.88 10.14
CA GLN A 299 -23.49 -2.52 9.66
C GLN A 299 -24.55 -2.69 10.75
N ASP A 300 -24.42 -3.71 11.59
CA ASP A 300 -25.37 -4.00 12.67
C ASP A 300 -25.20 -3.07 13.89
N ARG A 301 -23.95 -2.81 14.30
CA ARG A 301 -23.66 -2.06 15.54
C ARG A 301 -23.28 -0.60 15.31
N GLY A 302 -22.99 -0.23 14.06
CA GLY A 302 -22.49 1.08 13.69
C GLY A 302 -20.96 1.18 13.78
N LEU A 303 -20.39 1.89 12.82
CA LEU A 303 -18.96 2.08 12.64
C LEU A 303 -18.25 2.65 13.87
N HIS A 304 -18.82 3.66 14.55
CA HIS A 304 -18.23 4.21 15.78
C HIS A 304 -18.13 3.17 16.90
N ALA A 305 -19.16 2.34 17.09
CA ALA A 305 -19.18 1.38 18.17
C ALA A 305 -18.12 0.29 17.95
N VAL A 306 -18.01 -0.22 16.72
CA VAL A 306 -17.00 -1.23 16.37
C VAL A 306 -15.60 -0.65 16.39
N THR A 307 -15.41 0.59 15.91
CA THR A 307 -14.10 1.26 15.98
C THR A 307 -13.65 1.45 17.43
N ASN A 308 -14.51 1.97 18.30
CA ASN A 308 -14.18 2.13 19.72
C ASN A 308 -13.89 0.77 20.40
N MET A 309 -14.62 -0.28 20.04
CA MET A 309 -14.35 -1.63 20.52
C MET A 309 -12.95 -2.11 20.10
N TYR A 310 -12.60 -1.98 18.82
CA TYR A 310 -11.27 -2.37 18.34
C TYR A 310 -10.16 -1.56 19.01
N LEU A 311 -10.32 -0.24 19.10
CA LEU A 311 -9.31 0.64 19.72
C LEU A 311 -9.07 0.35 21.21
N GLN A 312 -10.08 -0.15 21.91
CA GLN A 312 -9.99 -0.47 23.34
C GLN A 312 -9.57 -1.92 23.59
N ASN A 313 -10.06 -2.85 22.77
CA ASN A 313 -9.86 -4.29 22.96
C ASN A 313 -9.95 -5.07 21.64
N PRO A 314 -8.84 -5.21 20.90
CA PRO A 314 -8.79 -6.00 19.67
C PRO A 314 -9.17 -7.47 19.86
N GLU A 315 -8.90 -8.06 21.03
CA GLU A 315 -9.27 -9.45 21.34
C GLU A 315 -10.79 -9.60 21.43
N GLU A 316 -11.48 -8.68 22.11
CA GLU A 316 -12.94 -8.67 22.18
C GLU A 316 -13.56 -8.53 20.78
N PHE A 317 -13.04 -7.61 19.97
CA PHE A 317 -13.46 -7.46 18.57
C PHE A 317 -13.36 -8.79 17.81
N MET A 318 -12.19 -9.44 17.83
CA MET A 318 -11.98 -10.71 17.12
C MET A 318 -12.84 -11.86 17.66
N SER A 319 -13.15 -11.87 18.95
CA SER A 319 -13.99 -12.90 19.56
C SER A 319 -15.42 -12.90 19.02
N LEU A 320 -15.92 -11.75 18.54
CA LEU A 320 -17.25 -11.60 17.97
C LEU A 320 -17.36 -12.07 16.51
N LEU A 321 -16.23 -12.28 15.84
CA LEU A 321 -16.17 -12.68 14.43
C LEU A 321 -16.00 -14.19 14.26
N SER A 322 -15.80 -14.92 15.35
CA SER A 322 -15.46 -16.36 15.31
C SER A 322 -16.69 -17.28 15.35
N SER A 323 -17.84 -16.83 14.85
CA SER A 323 -19.13 -17.55 14.89
C SER A 323 -19.44 -18.33 13.62
#